data_AF-A0A166C8K2-F1
#
_entry.id   AF-A0A166C8K2-F1
#
_cell.length_a   1.000
_cell.length_b   1.000
_cell.length_c   1.000
_cell.angle_alpha   90.00
_cell.angle_beta   90.00
_cell.angle_gamma   90.00
#
_symmetry.space_group_name_H-M   'P 1'
#
loop_
_entity.id
_entity.type
_entity.pdbx_description
1 polymer ?
#
loop_
_entity_poly.entity_id
_entity_poly.type
_entity_poly.pdbx_seq_one_letter_code
_entity_poly.pdbx_strand_id
1 'polypeptide(L)'
;LVNVVTSVINHQLYSAGLQAVNSVHTLHPATPWASVWSGVALIVNRETPYHRDTGGSISMYDLLVSAGTHQTCHIDIQELGAAFLYLLGTMLAMSGKALSHGVKSWGGGERICAAHFMKDRVHNRVGQPRPAW
;
A
#
# COMPACT_ATOMS: atom_id res chain seq x y z
N LEU A 1 -6.24 -1.47 12.18
CA LEU A 1 -6.13 -2.75 11.44
C LEU A 1 -4.88 -2.81 10.57
N VAL A 2 -4.72 -1.95 9.56
CA VAL A 2 -3.58 -2.00 8.61
C VAL A 2 -2.20 -1.98 9.29
N ASN A 3 -1.98 -1.10 10.28
CA ASN A 3 -0.73 -1.08 11.04
C ASN A 3 -0.44 -2.43 11.73
N VAL A 4 -1.48 -3.06 12.29
CA VAL A 4 -1.36 -4.35 12.99
C VAL A 4 -1.06 -5.47 11.99
N VAL A 5 -1.77 -5.52 10.87
CA VAL A 5 -1.48 -6.48 9.79
C VAL A 5 -0.03 -6.35 9.34
N THR A 6 0.46 -5.12 9.09
CA THR A 6 1.87 -4.89 8.74
C THR A 6 2.82 -5.42 9.81
N SER A 7 2.55 -5.19 11.10
CA SER A 7 3.40 -5.69 12.19
C SER A 7 3.53 -7.22 12.22
N VAL A 8 2.53 -7.94 11.70
CA VAL A 8 2.52 -9.41 11.64
C VAL A 8 3.19 -9.92 10.37
N ILE A 9 2.84 -9.36 9.21
CA ILE A 9 3.33 -9.89 7.92
C ILE A 9 4.73 -9.40 7.55
N ASN A 10 5.14 -8.24 8.07
CA ASN A 10 6.47 -7.67 7.85
C ASN A 10 6.83 -6.71 8.99
N HIS A 11 7.36 -7.27 10.08
CA HIS A 11 7.76 -6.50 11.26
C HIS A 11 8.81 -5.42 10.94
N GLN A 12 9.77 -5.69 10.05
CA GLN A 12 10.80 -4.71 9.70
C GLN A 12 10.21 -3.50 8.96
N LEU A 13 9.27 -3.73 8.04
CA LEU A 13 8.53 -2.66 7.36
C LEU A 13 7.70 -1.83 8.35
N TYR A 14 7.03 -2.50 9.28
CA TYR A 14 6.29 -1.83 10.35
C TYR A 14 7.20 -0.92 11.18
N SER A 15 8.33 -1.45 11.67
CA SER A 15 9.30 -0.69 12.47
C SER A 15 9.87 0.49 11.69
N ALA A 16 10.26 0.28 10.43
CA ALA A 16 10.83 1.35 9.60
C ALA A 16 9.81 2.48 9.35
N GLY A 17 8.55 2.14 9.07
CA GLY A 17 7.47 3.13 8.92
C GLY A 17 7.20 3.91 10.21
N LEU A 18 7.10 3.20 11.33
CA LEU A 18 6.88 3.82 12.65
C LEU A 18 8.02 4.78 13.02
N GLN A 19 9.28 4.37 12.81
CA GLN A 19 10.44 5.21 13.07
C GLN A 19 10.45 6.46 12.17
N ALA A 20 10.14 6.31 10.88
CA ALA A 20 10.04 7.44 9.97
C ALA A 20 8.96 8.43 10.42
N VAL A 21 7.76 7.94 10.72
CA VAL A 21 6.61 8.76 11.14
C VAL A 21 6.86 9.44 12.48
N ASN A 22 7.44 8.76 13.47
CA ASN A 22 7.81 9.37 14.75
C ASN A 22 8.87 10.47 14.59
N SER A 23 9.81 10.28 13.67
CA SER A 23 10.81 11.30 13.35
C SER A 23 10.17 12.52 12.68
N VAL A 24 9.22 12.31 11.76
CA VAL A 24 8.42 13.40 11.17
C VAL A 24 7.61 14.13 12.25
N HIS A 25 6.95 13.42 13.16
CA HIS A 25 6.22 14.01 14.29
C HIS A 25 7.12 14.86 15.19
N THR A 26 8.34 14.41 15.44
CA THR A 26 9.31 15.18 16.23
C THR A 26 9.67 16.50 15.55
N LEU A 27 9.80 16.49 14.21
CA LEU A 27 10.07 17.69 13.41
C LEU A 27 8.82 18.58 13.20
N HIS A 28 7.64 17.96 13.20
CA HIS A 28 6.35 18.59 12.86
C HIS A 28 5.23 18.14 13.81
N PRO A 29 5.28 18.52 15.11
CA PRO A 29 4.39 17.98 16.14
C PRO A 29 2.91 18.34 15.94
N ALA A 30 2.62 19.36 15.13
CA ALA A 30 1.26 19.77 14.79
C ALA A 30 0.61 18.96 13.65
N THR A 31 1.29 17.97 13.07
CA THR A 31 0.78 17.16 11.95
C THR A 31 0.32 15.79 12.45
N PRO A 32 -0.93 15.62 12.93
CA PRO A 32 -1.40 14.32 13.42
C PRO A 32 -1.42 13.30 12.28
N TRP A 33 -0.79 12.15 12.50
CA TRP A 33 -0.68 11.05 11.55
C TRP A 33 -0.59 9.73 12.31
N ALA A 34 -1.66 8.94 12.24
CA ALA A 34 -1.83 7.73 13.05
C ALA A 34 -1.35 6.44 12.35
N SER A 35 -0.83 6.54 11.13
CA SER A 35 -0.43 5.41 10.31
C SER A 35 1.08 5.23 10.32
N VAL A 36 1.57 3.98 10.30
CA VAL A 36 3.00 3.72 10.03
C VAL A 36 3.36 3.96 8.58
N TRP A 37 2.35 3.97 7.70
CA TRP A 37 2.50 4.22 6.28
C TRP A 37 2.72 5.71 6.01
N SER A 38 3.62 6.06 5.10
CA SER A 38 3.89 7.47 4.76
C SER A 38 2.72 8.15 4.04
N GLY A 39 1.84 7.39 3.40
CA GLY A 39 0.70 7.91 2.68
C GLY A 39 -0.41 6.88 2.52
N VAL A 40 -1.61 7.39 2.27
CA VAL A 40 -2.80 6.60 1.94
C VAL A 40 -3.50 7.26 0.76
N ALA A 41 -3.86 6.47 -0.24
CA ALA A 41 -4.70 6.90 -1.35
C ALA A 41 -6.01 6.11 -1.37
N LEU A 42 -7.12 6.81 -1.59
CA LEU A 42 -8.42 6.18 -1.81
C LEU A 42 -8.74 6.19 -3.29
N ILE A 43 -8.98 5.00 -3.85
CA ILE A 43 -9.31 4.81 -5.26
C ILE A 43 -10.75 4.31 -5.32
N VAL A 44 -11.65 5.11 -5.86
CA VAL A 44 -13.09 4.81 -5.96
C VAL A 44 -13.48 4.73 -7.43
N ASN A 45 -14.15 3.65 -7.82
CA ASN A 45 -14.70 3.42 -9.17
C ASN A 45 -13.75 3.78 -10.32
N ARG A 46 -12.47 3.46 -10.13
CA ARG A 46 -11.43 3.78 -11.09
C ARG A 46 -10.76 2.51 -11.56
N GLU A 47 -10.76 2.32 -12.87
CA GLU A 47 -9.86 1.38 -13.52
C GLU A 47 -8.42 1.82 -13.29
N THR A 48 -7.55 0.84 -13.05
CA THR A 48 -6.13 1.08 -12.86
C THR A 48 -5.39 0.25 -13.91
N PRO A 49 -4.91 0.89 -14.99
CA PRO A 49 -4.07 0.23 -15.98
C PRO A 49 -2.82 -0.39 -15.34
N TYR A 50 -2.19 -1.31 -16.07
CA TYR A 50 -0.94 -1.91 -15.59
C TYR A 50 0.13 -0.86 -15.38
N HIS A 51 0.70 -0.86 -14.17
CA HIS A 51 1.74 0.05 -13.79
C HIS A 51 2.58 -0.54 -12.67
N ARG A 52 3.76 0.04 -12.48
CA ARG A 52 4.54 -0.09 -11.25
C ARG A 52 4.44 1.22 -10.49
N ASP A 53 4.38 1.11 -9.17
CA ASP A 53 4.37 2.27 -8.30
C ASP A 53 5.69 3.03 -8.35
N THR A 54 5.59 4.34 -8.16
CA THR A 54 6.74 5.24 -8.16
C THR A 54 6.97 5.86 -6.78
N GLY A 55 8.24 6.11 -6.46
CA GLY A 55 8.63 6.83 -5.26
C GLY A 55 8.59 6.03 -3.95
N GLY A 56 8.39 4.71 -3.99
CA GLY A 56 8.63 3.78 -2.88
C GLY A 56 9.91 2.96 -3.09
N SER A 57 10.24 2.04 -2.17
CA SER A 57 11.36 1.09 -2.30
C SER A 57 10.88 -0.24 -2.87
N ILE A 58 11.75 -0.96 -3.57
CA ILE A 58 11.43 -2.31 -4.06
C ILE A 58 11.28 -3.29 -2.88
N SER A 59 12.04 -3.09 -1.79
CA SER A 59 11.99 -3.91 -0.57
C SER A 59 10.79 -3.62 0.35
N MET A 60 9.97 -2.61 0.04
CA MET A 60 8.81 -2.26 0.84
C MET A 60 7.54 -2.73 0.15
N TYR A 61 6.58 -3.20 0.94
CA TYR A 61 5.25 -3.52 0.43
C TYR A 61 4.38 -2.27 0.41
N ASP A 62 3.42 -2.27 -0.48
CA ASP A 62 2.20 -1.51 -0.42
C ASP A 62 1.11 -2.44 0.12
N LEU A 63 0.20 -1.91 0.93
CA LEU A 63 -0.94 -2.66 1.45
C LEU A 63 -2.24 -2.10 0.84
N LEU A 64 -2.81 -2.89 -0.06
CA LEU A 64 -4.06 -2.57 -0.75
C LEU A 64 -5.22 -3.24 -0.02
N VAL A 65 -6.23 -2.46 0.37
CA VAL A 65 -7.43 -2.95 1.04
C VAL A 65 -8.64 -2.74 0.13
N SER A 66 -9.25 -3.84 -0.31
CA SER A 66 -10.45 -3.83 -1.14
C SER A 66 -11.70 -3.66 -0.28
N ALA A 67 -12.61 -2.78 -0.69
CA ALA A 67 -13.88 -2.48 -0.05
C ALA A 67 -14.93 -2.08 -1.10
N GLY A 68 -16.13 -1.71 -0.63
CA GLY A 68 -17.27 -1.36 -1.47
C GLY A 68 -18.27 -2.50 -1.58
N THR A 69 -19.01 -2.52 -2.68
CA THR A 69 -20.14 -3.43 -2.90
C THR A 69 -20.02 -4.27 -4.18
N HIS A 70 -18.91 -4.14 -4.91
CA HIS A 70 -18.64 -4.96 -6.08
C HIS A 70 -18.68 -6.45 -5.75
N GLN A 71 -19.25 -7.23 -6.67
CA GLN A 71 -19.42 -8.68 -6.55
C GLN A 71 -18.32 -9.44 -7.29
N THR A 72 -17.70 -8.79 -8.27
CA THR A 72 -16.58 -9.36 -9.03
C THR A 72 -15.49 -8.31 -9.20
N CYS A 73 -14.26 -8.66 -8.86
CA CYS A 73 -13.08 -7.83 -9.11
C CYS A 73 -11.86 -8.74 -9.09
N HIS A 74 -10.93 -8.51 -10.02
CA HIS A 74 -9.64 -9.15 -10.04
C HIS A 74 -8.53 -8.12 -10.04
N ILE A 75 -7.45 -8.42 -9.34
CA ILE A 75 -6.18 -7.71 -9.49
C ILE A 75 -5.22 -8.61 -10.24
N ASP A 76 -4.71 -8.09 -11.36
CA ASP A 76 -3.72 -8.78 -12.18
C ASP A 76 -2.32 -8.42 -11.68
N ILE A 77 -1.43 -9.42 -11.62
CA ILE A 77 -0.01 -9.23 -11.34
C ILE A 77 0.78 -9.85 -12.49
N GLN A 78 1.43 -9.02 -13.31
CA GLN A 78 2.00 -9.47 -14.59
C GLN A 78 3.16 -10.45 -14.41
N GLU A 79 4.04 -10.21 -13.44
CA GLU A 79 5.20 -11.07 -13.18
C GLU A 79 4.80 -12.46 -12.66
N LEU A 80 3.58 -12.60 -12.12
CA LEU A 80 3.05 -13.89 -11.69
C LEU A 80 2.22 -14.58 -12.78
N GLY A 81 1.92 -13.90 -13.89
CA GLY A 81 1.05 -14.41 -14.95
C GLY A 81 -0.36 -14.76 -14.45
N ALA A 82 -0.81 -14.13 -13.35
CA ALA A 82 -2.00 -14.52 -12.62
C ALA A 82 -2.89 -13.33 -12.26
N ALA A 83 -4.19 -13.62 -12.15
CA ALA A 83 -5.22 -12.71 -11.67
C ALA A 83 -5.79 -13.27 -10.36
N PHE A 84 -5.88 -12.45 -9.33
CA PHE A 84 -6.36 -12.84 -8.01
C PHE A 84 -7.73 -12.21 -7.75
N LEU A 85 -8.65 -12.99 -7.17
CA LEU A 85 -9.92 -12.47 -6.68
C LEU A 85 -9.65 -11.35 -5.66
N TYR A 86 -10.19 -10.17 -5.92
CA TYR A 86 -9.93 -8.95 -5.15
C TYR A 86 -11.22 -8.35 -4.62
N LEU A 87 -12.00 -9.18 -3.92
CA LEU A 87 -13.31 -8.85 -3.39
C LEU A 87 -13.22 -8.00 -2.12
N LEU A 88 -14.35 -7.42 -1.70
CA LEU A 88 -14.47 -6.68 -0.45
C LEU A 88 -13.88 -7.46 0.75
N GLY A 89 -13.10 -6.77 1.57
CA GLY A 89 -12.38 -7.35 2.71
C GLY A 89 -11.02 -7.96 2.37
N THR A 90 -10.67 -8.11 1.09
CA THR A 90 -9.33 -8.58 0.69
C THR A 90 -8.26 -7.55 1.03
N MET A 91 -7.20 -7.99 1.70
CA MET A 91 -5.96 -7.22 1.87
C MET A 91 -4.84 -7.89 1.09
N LEU A 92 -4.19 -7.12 0.22
CA LEU A 92 -3.04 -7.57 -0.56
C LEU A 92 -1.81 -6.77 -0.16
N ALA A 93 -0.80 -7.46 0.34
CA ALA A 93 0.52 -6.89 0.56
C ALA A 93 1.45 -7.33 -0.58
N MET A 94 2.00 -6.36 -1.30
CA MET A 94 2.90 -6.62 -2.44
C MET A 94 3.82 -5.43 -2.66
N SER A 95 5.00 -5.64 -3.25
CA SER A 95 5.82 -4.50 -3.69
C SER A 95 5.29 -3.97 -5.01
N GLY A 96 4.54 -2.86 -4.98
CA GLY A 96 4.00 -2.23 -6.19
C GLY A 96 5.09 -1.67 -7.11
N LYS A 97 6.29 -1.40 -6.56
CA LYS A 97 7.47 -1.01 -7.34
C LYS A 97 8.10 -2.19 -8.07
N ALA A 98 8.08 -3.39 -7.49
CA ALA A 98 8.61 -4.59 -8.14
C ALA A 98 7.63 -5.15 -9.18
N LEU A 99 6.36 -5.23 -8.79
CA LEU A 99 5.32 -6.00 -9.46
C LEU A 99 4.36 -5.07 -10.20
N SER A 100 4.30 -5.23 -11.52
CA SER A 100 3.35 -4.53 -12.38
C SER A 100 1.95 -5.07 -12.14
N HIS A 101 1.02 -4.18 -11.79
CA HIS A 101 -0.32 -4.57 -11.38
C HIS A 101 -1.40 -3.62 -11.87
N GLY A 102 -2.63 -4.12 -11.90
CA GLY A 102 -3.79 -3.33 -12.32
C GLY A 102 -5.12 -3.99 -12.02
N VAL A 103 -6.18 -3.18 -12.08
CA VAL A 103 -7.57 -3.62 -12.05
C VAL A 103 -8.26 -3.00 -13.25
N LYS A 104 -8.53 -3.80 -14.28
CA LYS A 104 -9.10 -3.33 -15.54
C LYS A 104 -10.62 -3.26 -15.55
N SER A 105 -11.29 -4.06 -14.73
CA SER A 105 -12.75 -4.04 -14.63
C SER A 105 -13.21 -4.66 -13.31
N TRP A 106 -14.43 -4.32 -12.91
CA TRP A 106 -15.16 -4.92 -11.81
C TRP A 106 -16.66 -4.91 -12.14
N GLY A 107 -17.45 -5.68 -11.41
CA GLY A 107 -18.89 -5.79 -11.62
C GLY A 107 -19.69 -5.82 -10.34
N GLY A 108 -20.97 -5.47 -10.45
CA GLY A 108 -21.96 -5.66 -9.39
C GLY A 108 -21.95 -4.63 -8.25
N GLY A 109 -21.28 -3.49 -8.40
CA GLY A 109 -21.31 -2.41 -7.41
C GLY A 109 -20.07 -1.51 -7.42
N GLU A 110 -19.89 -0.79 -6.30
CA GLU A 110 -18.80 0.16 -6.11
C GLU A 110 -17.49 -0.56 -5.78
N ARG A 111 -16.40 -0.13 -6.41
CA ARG A 111 -15.05 -0.59 -6.07
C ARG A 111 -14.34 0.51 -5.31
N ILE A 112 -13.94 0.19 -4.08
CA ILE A 112 -13.12 1.06 -3.24
C ILE A 112 -11.81 0.33 -2.93
N CYS A 113 -10.68 1.00 -3.12
CA CYS A 113 -9.37 0.51 -2.69
C CYS A 113 -8.68 1.58 -1.84
N ALA A 114 -8.31 1.23 -0.60
CA ALA A 114 -7.41 2.04 0.20
C ALA A 114 -5.98 1.49 0.04
N ALA A 115 -5.14 2.23 -0.69
CA ALA A 115 -3.74 1.89 -0.90
C ALA A 115 -2.87 2.59 0.13
N HIS A 116 -2.14 1.81 0.94
CA HIS A 116 -1.21 2.30 1.95
C HIS A 116 0.21 2.05 1.46
N PHE A 117 1.04 3.09 1.43
CA PHE A 117 2.36 3.01 0.82
C PHE A 117 3.41 3.82 1.59
N MET A 118 4.66 3.41 1.45
CA MET A 118 5.82 4.17 1.95
C MET A 118 6.38 5.05 0.84
N LYS A 119 6.78 6.27 1.18
CA LYS A 119 7.47 7.16 0.23
C LYS A 119 8.94 7.29 0.60
N ASP A 120 9.78 7.04 -0.38
CA ASP A 120 11.24 7.18 -0.28
C ASP A 120 11.64 8.57 0.21
N ARG A 121 10.91 9.60 -0.21
CA ARG A 121 11.18 10.98 0.20
C ARG A 121 10.96 11.21 1.69
N VAL A 122 9.99 10.55 2.32
CA VAL A 122 9.75 10.66 3.76
C VAL A 122 10.90 9.99 4.51
N HIS A 123 11.26 8.78 4.13
CA HIS A 123 12.40 8.06 4.71
C HIS A 123 13.72 8.84 4.56
N ASN A 124 13.98 9.37 3.35
CA ASN A 124 15.19 10.15 3.09
C ASN A 124 15.23 11.45 3.91
N ARG A 125 14.09 12.11 4.09
CA ARG A 125 13.99 13.37 4.84
C ARG A 125 14.42 13.22 6.30
N VAL A 126 14.17 12.05 6.89
CA VAL A 126 14.46 11.75 8.29
C VAL A 126 15.62 10.76 8.47
N GLY A 127 16.34 10.42 7.40
CA GLY A 127 17.47 9.49 7.45
C GLY A 127 17.09 8.04 7.80
N GLN A 128 15.83 7.65 7.64
CA GLN A 128 15.37 6.30 7.97
C GLN A 128 15.76 5.31 6.86
N PRO A 129 16.56 4.26 7.16
CA PRO A 129 16.87 3.23 6.18
C PRO A 129 15.62 2.42 5.81
N ARG A 130 15.66 1.81 4.62
CA ARG A 130 14.65 0.82 4.21
C ARG A 130 15.02 -0.55 4.77
N PRO A 131 14.03 -1.40 5.11
CA PRO A 131 14.29 -2.81 5.39
C PRO A 131 15.00 -3.50 4.22
N ALA A 132 15.75 -4.54 4.57
CA ALA A 132 16.19 -5.54 3.60
C ALA A 132 14.99 -6.38 3.13
N TRP A 133 15.24 -7.23 2.13
CA TRP A 133 14.25 -8.18 1.60
C TRP A 133 13.93 -9.29 2.59
#